data_AF-A0A182YTN1-F1
#
_entry.id   AF-A0A182YTN1-F1
#
_cell.length_a   1.000
_cell.length_b   1.000
_cell.length_c   1.000
_cell.angle_alpha   90.00
_cell.angle_beta   90.00
_cell.angle_gamma   90.00
#
_symmetry.space_group_name_H-M   'P 1'
#
loop_
_entity.id
_entity.type
_entity.pdbx_description
1 polymer ?
#
loop_
_entity_poly.entity_id
_entity_poly.type
_entity_poly.pdbx_seq_one_letter_code
_entity_poly.pdbx_strand_id
1 'polypeptide(L)' 'MTWDFFTLRPETTHQVAFLYSDRGTPDGYRHMNGYGSHTFKLVNKDGKFNYCKFHFK' A
#
# COMPACT_ATOMS: atom_id res chain seq x y z
N MET A 1 22.13 -4.12 -8.45
CA MET A 1 21.30 -2.90 -8.65
C MET A 1 20.12 -2.83 -7.68
N THR A 2 19.25 -3.83 -7.54
CA THR A 2 18.07 -3.74 -6.64
C THR A 2 18.44 -3.52 -5.16
N TRP A 3 19.34 -4.35 -4.60
CA TRP A 3 19.72 -4.24 -3.20
C TRP A 3 20.49 -2.96 -2.87
N ASP A 4 21.29 -2.45 -3.81
CA ASP A 4 21.97 -1.16 -3.67
C ASP A 4 20.97 -0.01 -3.48
N PHE A 5 19.87 0.02 -4.26
CA PHE A 5 18.81 1.00 -4.05
C PHE A 5 18.09 0.81 -2.71
N PHE A 6 17.72 -0.43 -2.34
CA PHE A 6 17.01 -0.69 -1.07
C PHE A 6 17.84 -0.34 0.16
N THR A 7 19.15 -0.58 0.14
CA THR A 7 20.01 -0.26 1.28
C THR A 7 20.35 1.23 1.35
N LEU A 8 20.37 1.94 0.22
CA LEU A 8 20.65 3.38 0.16
C LEU A 8 19.40 4.27 0.25
N ARG A 9 18.20 3.70 0.18
CA ARG A 9 16.90 4.40 0.30
C ARG A 9 16.05 3.79 1.42
N PRO A 10 16.27 4.19 2.68
CA PRO A 10 15.56 3.62 3.83
C PRO A 10 14.04 3.86 3.78
N GLU A 11 13.54 4.82 2.99
CA GLU A 11 12.10 4.98 2.76
C GLU A 11 11.44 3.75 2.10
N THR A 12 12.24 2.89 1.45
CA THR A 12 11.75 1.65 0.82
C THR A 12 11.51 0.51 1.81
N THR A 13 12.11 0.58 3.01
CA THR A 13 12.17 -0.55 3.96
C THR A 13 10.80 -1.15 4.26
N HIS A 14 9.79 -0.30 4.44
CA HIS A 14 8.42 -0.76 4.75
C HIS A 14 7.82 -1.60 3.63
N GLN A 15 7.88 -1.14 2.37
CA GLN A 15 7.30 -1.89 1.25
C GLN A 15 8.13 -3.13 0.90
N VAL A 16 9.46 -3.06 1.06
CA VAL A 16 10.36 -4.21 0.86
C VAL A 16 10.04 -5.33 1.84
N ALA A 17 9.73 -5.01 3.10
CA ALA A 17 9.32 -6.02 4.08
C ALA A 17 8.04 -6.75 3.67
N PHE A 18 7.05 -6.05 3.08
CA PHE A 18 5.86 -6.71 2.52
C PHE A 18 6.19 -7.55 1.29
N LEU A 19 7.02 -7.03 0.38
CA LEU A 19 7.41 -7.71 -0.86
C LEU A 19 8.12 -9.05 -0.59
N TYR A 20 8.90 -9.15 0.48
CA TYR A 20 9.60 -10.39 0.85
C TYR A 20 8.88 -11.20 1.95
N SER A 21 7.61 -10.90 2.22
CA SER A 21 6.72 -11.75 3.04
C SER A 21 5.87 -12.67 2.16
N ASP A 22 5.03 -13.52 2.75
CA ASP A 22 4.05 -14.36 2.01
C ASP A 22 3.11 -13.55 1.09
N ARG A 23 2.95 -12.24 1.35
CA ARG A 23 2.17 -11.34 0.48
C ARG A 23 2.85 -11.03 -0.86
N GLY A 24 4.16 -11.27 -0.99
CA GLY A 24 4.92 -11.10 -2.22
C GLY A 24 4.72 -12.22 -3.24
N THR A 25 4.31 -13.41 -2.79
CA THR A 25 4.01 -14.58 -3.62
C THR A 25 2.63 -15.13 -3.29
N PRO A 26 1.55 -14.36 -3.58
CA PRO A 26 0.20 -14.75 -3.22
C PRO A 26 -0.31 -15.95 -4.02
N ASP A 27 -1.24 -16.72 -3.43
CA ASP A 27 -2.00 -17.77 -4.13
C ASP A 27 -3.05 -17.17 -5.08
N GLY A 28 -2.57 -16.61 -6.19
CA GLY A 28 -3.37 -15.92 -7.18
C GLY A 28 -4.04 -14.64 -6.65
N TYR A 29 -4.74 -13.93 -7.55
CA TYR A 29 -5.30 -12.61 -7.23
C TYR A 29 -6.50 -12.64 -6.26
N ARG A 30 -7.23 -13.77 -6.19
CA ARG A 30 -8.49 -13.88 -5.42
C ARG A 30 -8.28 -13.93 -3.91
N HIS A 31 -7.06 -14.24 -3.47
CA HIS A 31 -6.70 -14.34 -2.06
C HIS A 31 -5.83 -13.15 -1.58
N MET A 32 -5.73 -12.11 -2.42
CA MET A 32 -5.02 -10.87 -2.07
C MET A 32 -5.98 -9.86 -1.46
N ASN A 33 -5.49 -9.10 -0.47
CA ASN A 33 -6.15 -7.87 -0.07
C ASN A 33 -5.72 -6.72 -0.99
N GLY A 34 -6.60 -5.75 -1.22
CA GLY A 34 -6.29 -4.50 -1.92
C GLY A 34 -6.24 -3.32 -0.94
N TYR A 35 -5.30 -2.41 -1.15
CA TYR A 35 -5.18 -1.19 -0.34
C TYR A 35 -4.98 0.02 -1.27
N GLY A 36 -5.66 1.13 -0.98
CA GLY A 36 -5.53 2.36 -1.77
C GLY A 36 -4.16 3.05 -1.60
N SER A 37 -3.33 2.59 -0.66
CA SER A 37 -2.01 3.11 -0.27
C SER A 37 -2.02 4.54 0.26
N HIS A 38 -2.48 5.49 -0.54
CA HIS A 38 -2.54 6.91 -0.22
C HIS A 38 -3.70 7.28 0.70
N THR A 39 -3.58 8.44 1.32
CA THR A 39 -4.70 9.08 2.03
C THR A 39 -5.50 9.90 1.05
N PHE A 40 -6.80 9.64 0.97
CA PHE A 40 -7.72 10.38 0.09
C PHE A 40 -8.61 11.30 0.91
N LYS A 41 -9.32 12.22 0.23
CA LYS A 41 -10.38 13.03 0.81
C LYS A 41 -11.73 12.57 0.24
N LEU A 42 -12.69 12.31 1.12
CA LEU A 42 -14.10 12.14 0.75
C LEU A 42 -14.80 13.46 1.03
N VAL A 43 -15.36 14.09 0.00
CA VAL A 43 -16.07 15.37 0.09
C VAL A 43 -17.57 15.11 0.00
N ASN A 44 -18.34 15.58 0.96
CA ASN A 44 -19.79 15.44 0.97
C ASN A 44 -20.48 16.53 0.13
N LYS A 45 -21.81 16.45 0.00
CA LYS A 45 -22.61 17.43 -0.75
C LYS A 45 -22.52 18.87 -0.22
N ASP A 46 -22.15 19.05 1.04
CA ASP A 46 -22.00 20.37 1.70
C ASP A 46 -20.56 20.89 1.62
N GLY A 47 -19.67 20.21 0.88
CA GLY A 47 -18.26 20.58 0.73
C GLY A 47 -17.36 20.23 1.92
N LYS A 48 -17.89 19.60 2.97
CA LYS A 48 -17.10 19.13 4.11
C LYS A 48 -16.37 17.84 3.74
N PHE A 49 -15.11 17.70 4.19
CA PHE A 49 -14.30 16.52 3.87
C PHE A 49 -13.87 15.70 5.09
N ASN A 50 -13.66 14.41 4.86
CA ASN A 50 -12.96 13.50 5.78
C ASN A 50 -11.80 12.82 5.05
N TYR A 51 -10.70 12.57 5.75
CA TYR A 51 -9.63 11.73 5.22
C TYR A 51 -10.03 10.26 5.27
N CYS A 52 -9.67 9.49 4.25
CA CYS A 52 -9.94 8.05 4.22
C CYS A 52 -8.76 7.24 3.66
N LYS A 53 -8.77 5.94 3.99
CA LYS A 53 -7.98 4.88 3.36
C LYS A 53 -8.95 3.86 2.77
N PHE A 54 -8.71 3.41 1.55
CA PHE A 54 -9.51 2.35 0.93
C PHE A 54 -8.90 0.98 1.18
N HIS A 55 -9.74 0.03 1.55
CA HIS A 55 -9.38 -1.36 1.85
C HIS A 55 -10.35 -2.29 1.11
N PHE A 56 -9.83 -3.24 0.35
CA PHE A 56 -10.56 -4.31 -0.31
C PHE A 56 -10.11 -5.62 0.33
N LYS A 57 -11.07 -6.40 0.81
CA LYS A 57 -10.84 -7.68 1.49
C LYS A 57 -11.70 -8.76 0.85
#